data_AF-A0A6L7YJW0-F1
#
_entry.id   AF-A0A6L7YJW0-F1
#
_cell.length_a   1.000
_cell.length_b   1.000
_cell.length_c   1.000
_cell.angle_alpha   90.00
_cell.angle_beta   90.00
_cell.angle_gamma   90.00
#
_symmetry.space_group_name_H-M   'P 1'
#
loop_
_entity.id
_entity.type
_entity.pdbx_description
1 polymer ?
#
loop_
_entity_poly.entity_id
_entity_poly.type
_entity_poly.pdbx_seq_one_letter_code
_entity_poly.pdbx_strand_id
1 'polypeptide(L)'
;MYRARQSFYEPKQSFYEDSVRVPAIVSWPGVLPEGERCDRVINHFDLNATMLEAPSSPPLPRSHGRSLISLLNDPEGTSWEDVAYSEFVMYAQREGLPFDVHSPPDGSVQRMIRYEEWKLNYYHGMRPQLFNLAEDPHELNDLAEAPAYSVI
;
A
#
# COMPACT_ATOMS: atom_id res chain seq x y z
N MET A 1 -14.76 29.16 -11.01
CA MET A 1 -15.91 28.36 -10.55
C MET A 1 -15.54 26.88 -10.69
N TYR A 2 -14.72 26.35 -9.78
CA TYR A 2 -14.31 24.95 -9.78
C TYR A 2 -14.94 24.30 -8.54
N ARG A 3 -16.04 23.57 -8.73
CA ARG A 3 -16.63 22.71 -7.71
C ARG A 3 -16.41 21.28 -8.19
N ALA A 4 -15.30 20.68 -7.78
CA ALA A 4 -15.22 19.23 -7.72
C ALA A 4 -16.06 18.77 -6.53
N ARG A 5 -17.34 18.46 -6.78
CA ARG A 5 -18.09 17.61 -5.85
C ARG A 5 -17.78 16.17 -6.24
N GLN A 6 -16.72 15.60 -5.69
CA GLN A 6 -16.61 14.14 -5.60
C GLN A 6 -17.63 13.69 -4.55
N SER A 7 -18.80 13.30 -5.03
CA SER A 7 -19.92 12.84 -4.22
C SER A 7 -19.87 11.33 -4.05
N PHE A 8 -18.78 10.77 -3.52
CA PHE A 8 -18.73 9.42 -2.91
C PHE A 8 -17.51 9.39 -1.97
N TYR A 9 -17.71 9.73 -0.70
CA TYR A 9 -16.68 9.54 0.34
C TYR A 9 -16.73 8.08 0.77
N GLU A 10 -16.11 7.20 -0.01
CA GLU A 10 -15.88 5.82 0.40
C GLU A 10 -14.52 5.76 1.10
N PRO A 11 -14.48 5.73 2.44
CA PRO A 11 -13.24 5.95 3.20
C PRO A 11 -12.15 4.90 2.94
N LYS A 12 -12.50 3.77 2.31
CA LYS A 12 -11.59 2.65 2.03
C LYS A 12 -11.35 2.36 0.54
N GLN A 13 -11.91 3.17 -0.37
CA GLN A 13 -11.64 3.09 -1.81
C GLN A 13 -10.66 4.20 -2.24
N SER A 14 -9.59 4.38 -1.47
CA SER A 14 -8.54 5.35 -1.77
C SER A 14 -7.18 4.87 -1.28
N PHE A 15 -6.11 5.53 -1.72
CA PHE A 15 -4.73 5.19 -1.36
C PHE A 15 -4.09 6.13 -0.32
N TYR A 16 -4.89 7.03 0.27
CA TYR A 16 -4.44 7.85 1.39
C TYR A 16 -4.12 6.98 2.61
N GLU A 17 -3.18 7.41 3.46
CA GLU A 17 -2.70 6.67 4.63
C GLU A 17 -3.85 6.22 5.53
N ASP A 18 -4.86 7.07 5.73
CA ASP A 18 -6.07 6.75 6.50
C ASP A 18 -6.87 5.54 5.94
N SER A 19 -6.67 5.22 4.66
CA SER A 19 -7.25 4.07 3.98
C SER A 19 -6.30 2.87 4.00
N VAL A 20 -5.10 3.01 3.43
CA VAL A 20 -4.19 1.89 3.10
C VAL A 20 -3.28 1.46 4.24
N ARG A 21 -2.91 2.37 5.14
CA ARG A 21 -2.06 2.03 6.27
C ARG A 21 -2.92 1.40 7.35
N VAL A 22 -2.60 0.16 7.67
CA VAL A 22 -3.29 -0.63 8.69
C VAL A 22 -2.36 -0.94 9.86
N PRO A 23 -2.87 -1.05 11.09
CA PRO A 23 -2.07 -1.50 12.21
C PRO A 23 -1.65 -2.96 12.03
N ALA A 24 -0.39 -3.27 12.31
CA ALA A 24 0.14 -4.62 12.38
C ALA A 24 0.84 -4.83 13.72
N ILE A 25 0.43 -5.86 14.46
CA ILE A 25 1.03 -6.25 15.74
C ILE A 25 1.36 -7.74 15.63
N VAL A 26 2.61 -8.10 15.85
CA VAL A 26 3.09 -9.48 15.82
C VAL A 26 3.61 -9.83 17.20
N SER A 27 3.18 -10.98 17.74
CA SER A 27 3.64 -11.49 19.03
C SER A 27 4.15 -12.90 18.86
N TRP A 28 5.40 -13.12 19.23
CA TRP A 28 6.01 -14.44 19.27
C TRP A 28 6.98 -14.54 20.44
N PRO A 29 6.48 -14.90 21.63
CA PRO A 29 7.29 -14.97 22.84
C PRO A 29 8.49 -15.91 22.68
N GLY A 30 9.66 -15.43 23.11
CA GLY A 30 10.92 -16.18 23.02
C GLY A 30 11.57 -16.22 21.63
N VAL A 31 10.95 -15.60 20.61
CA VAL A 31 11.49 -15.53 19.25
C VAL A 31 11.62 -14.09 18.76
N LEU A 32 10.62 -13.25 19.03
CA LEU A 32 10.65 -11.82 18.71
C LEU A 32 10.87 -11.00 19.98
N PRO A 33 11.55 -9.84 19.89
CA PRO A 33 11.70 -8.94 21.01
C PRO A 33 10.35 -8.35 21.43
N GLU A 34 10.18 -8.14 22.74
CA GLU A 34 8.93 -7.62 23.32
C GLU A 34 8.96 -6.09 23.39
N GLY A 35 7.81 -5.46 23.12
CA GLY A 35 7.65 -4.00 23.27
C GLY A 35 8.36 -3.15 22.21
N GLU A 36 8.93 -3.78 21.19
CA GLU A 36 9.61 -3.08 20.10
C GLU A 36 8.65 -2.43 19.10
N ARG A 37 9.12 -1.36 18.44
CA ARG A 37 8.42 -0.69 17.34
C ARG A 37 9.30 -0.69 16.10
N CYS A 38 8.73 -1.13 14.99
CA CYS A 38 9.39 -1.14 13.68
C CYS A 38 8.67 -0.14 12.76
N ASP A 39 9.39 0.89 12.32
CA ASP A 39 8.86 1.95 11.44
C ASP A 39 9.14 1.69 9.95
N ARG A 40 9.53 0.45 9.61
CA ARG A 40 9.80 0.00 8.24
C ARG A 40 8.51 -0.22 7.45
N VAL A 41 8.56 0.00 6.14
CA VAL A 41 7.42 -0.21 5.23
C VAL A 41 7.36 -1.68 4.84
N ILE A 42 6.22 -2.30 5.08
CA ILE A 42 5.95 -3.71 4.78
C ILE A 42 4.67 -3.85 3.96
N ASN A 43 4.52 -4.98 3.27
CA ASN A 43 3.29 -5.36 2.60
C ASN A 43 2.49 -6.34 3.47
N HIS A 44 1.17 -6.37 3.28
CA HIS A 44 0.34 -7.38 3.94
C HIS A 44 0.78 -8.81 3.58
N PHE A 45 1.20 -9.04 2.33
CA PHE A 45 1.66 -10.36 1.89
C PHE A 45 3.01 -10.79 2.51
N ASP A 46 3.77 -9.89 3.17
CA ASP A 46 4.98 -10.24 3.92
C ASP A 46 4.63 -11.05 5.19
N LEU A 47 3.43 -10.82 5.76
CA LEU A 47 2.91 -11.63 6.87
C LEU A 47 2.71 -13.10 6.45
N ASN A 48 2.29 -13.35 5.20
CA ASN A 48 2.15 -14.72 4.70
C ASN A 48 3.50 -15.43 4.62
N ALA A 49 4.54 -14.75 4.15
CA ALA A 49 5.91 -15.29 4.12
C ALA A 49 6.41 -15.57 5.55
N THR A 50 6.14 -14.65 6.48
CA THR A 50 6.49 -14.80 7.91
C THR A 50 5.81 -16.01 8.55
N MET A 51 4.51 -16.20 8.31
CA MET A 51 3.75 -17.34 8.82
C MET A 51 4.20 -18.69 8.25
N LEU A 52 4.74 -18.70 7.03
CA LEU A 52 5.27 -19.93 6.40
C LEU A 52 6.70 -20.25 6.86
N GLU A 53 7.53 -19.25 7.11
CA GLU A 53 8.86 -19.47 7.69
C GLU A 53 8.76 -20.08 9.09
N ALA A 54 7.77 -19.67 9.88
CA ALA A 54 7.63 -20.10 11.26
C ALA A 54 7.64 -21.64 11.48
N PRO A 55 6.86 -22.43 10.72
CA PRO A 55 6.93 -23.90 10.73
C PRO A 55 7.91 -24.47 9.68
N SER A 56 8.76 -23.66 9.05
CA SER A 56 9.65 -24.05 7.94
C SER A 56 8.89 -24.65 6.74
N SER A 57 7.73 -24.07 6.40
CA SER A 57 6.93 -24.46 5.25
C SER A 57 7.50 -23.93 3.93
N PRO A 58 7.21 -24.59 2.79
CA PRO A 58 7.58 -24.08 1.48
C PRO A 58 6.97 -22.70 1.20
N PRO A 59 7.65 -21.84 0.42
CA PRO A 59 7.11 -20.54 0.04
C PRO A 59 5.90 -20.68 -0.91
N LEU A 60 5.04 -19.68 -0.92
CA LEU A 60 3.93 -19.61 -1.89
C LEU A 60 4.47 -19.39 -3.31
N PRO A 61 4.07 -20.21 -4.30
CA PRO A 61 4.41 -19.96 -5.68
C PRO A 61 3.94 -18.56 -6.11
N ARG A 62 4.82 -17.81 -6.79
CA ARG A 62 4.53 -16.47 -7.35
C ARG A 62 4.22 -15.37 -6.32
N SER A 63 4.42 -15.63 -5.03
CA SER A 63 4.39 -14.57 -4.02
C SER A 63 5.73 -13.82 -4.00
N HIS A 64 5.67 -12.50 -3.86
CA HIS A 64 6.84 -11.65 -3.62
C HIS A 64 7.01 -11.29 -2.14
N GLY A 65 6.25 -11.96 -1.25
CA GLY A 65 6.35 -11.71 0.17
C GLY A 65 7.70 -12.10 0.75
N ARG A 66 8.22 -11.21 1.58
CA ARG A 66 9.48 -11.37 2.32
C ARG A 66 9.13 -11.61 3.77
N SER A 67 9.78 -12.60 4.39
CA SER A 67 9.54 -12.84 5.80
C SER A 67 10.06 -11.69 6.64
N LEU A 68 9.30 -11.35 7.67
CA LEU A 68 9.59 -10.27 8.60
C LEU A 68 10.46 -10.74 9.77
N ILE A 69 10.77 -12.03 9.92
CA ILE A 69 11.47 -12.54 11.12
C ILE A 69 12.81 -11.83 11.34
N SER A 70 13.64 -11.70 10.30
CA SER A 70 14.92 -10.98 10.42
C SER A 70 14.70 -9.49 10.70
N LEU A 71 13.78 -8.86 9.97
CA LEU A 71 13.43 -7.44 10.13
C LEU A 71 12.95 -7.11 11.55
N LEU A 72 12.12 -7.96 12.13
CA LEU A 72 11.54 -7.75 13.45
C LEU A 72 12.53 -8.02 14.59
N ASN A 73 13.59 -8.79 14.34
CA ASN A 73 14.66 -9.02 15.31
C ASN A 73 15.74 -7.93 15.26
N ASP A 74 16.00 -7.36 14.09
CA ASP A 74 16.99 -6.30 13.90
C ASP A 74 16.52 -5.29 12.82
N PRO A 75 15.61 -4.35 13.17
CA PRO A 75 15.03 -3.40 12.22
C PRO A 75 16.05 -2.48 11.53
N GLU A 76 17.14 -2.16 12.23
CA GLU A 76 18.18 -1.21 11.79
C GLU A 76 19.32 -1.91 11.04
N GLY A 77 19.70 -3.12 11.44
CA GLY A 77 20.76 -3.90 10.79
C GLY A 77 20.27 -4.78 9.62
N THR A 78 18.96 -5.02 9.50
CA THR A 78 18.41 -5.78 8.39
C THR A 78 18.29 -4.91 7.14
N SER A 79 19.01 -5.29 6.08
CA SER A 79 18.81 -4.74 4.74
C SER A 79 17.38 -5.04 4.27
N TRP A 80 16.56 -4.00 4.17
CA TRP A 80 15.16 -4.11 3.78
C TRP A 80 14.82 -2.96 2.85
N GLU A 81 14.05 -3.24 1.81
CA GLU A 81 13.58 -2.23 0.87
C GLU A 81 12.17 -1.80 1.31
N ASP A 82 12.05 -0.54 1.69
CA ASP A 82 10.83 0.07 2.22
C ASP A 82 9.84 0.36 1.08
N VAL A 83 9.27 -0.71 0.53
CA VAL A 83 8.31 -0.65 -0.57
C VAL A 83 7.01 -1.33 -0.22
N ALA A 84 5.89 -0.68 -0.51
CA ALA A 84 4.57 -1.29 -0.43
C ALA A 84 3.75 -1.01 -1.68
N TYR A 85 2.90 -1.97 -2.03
CA TYR A 85 2.01 -1.91 -3.19
C TYR A 85 0.57 -2.06 -2.75
N SER A 86 -0.33 -1.36 -3.43
CA SER A 86 -1.76 -1.57 -3.30
C SER A 86 -2.43 -1.45 -4.66
N GLU A 87 -3.45 -2.27 -4.90
CA GLU A 87 -4.24 -2.25 -6.12
C GLU A 87 -5.70 -2.18 -5.77
N PHE A 88 -6.44 -1.34 -6.48
CA PHE A 88 -7.88 -1.28 -6.41
C PHE A 88 -8.42 -1.33 -7.83
N VAL A 89 -9.12 -2.42 -8.15
CA VAL A 89 -9.59 -2.71 -9.51
C VAL A 89 -11.07 -3.05 -9.45
N MET A 90 -11.85 -2.29 -10.21
CA MET A 90 -13.26 -2.57 -10.45
C MET A 90 -13.47 -2.79 -11.93
N TYR A 91 -14.09 -3.91 -12.30
CA TYR A 91 -14.33 -4.21 -13.70
C TYR A 91 -15.55 -3.44 -14.21
N ALA A 92 -15.47 -3.00 -15.47
CA ALA A 92 -16.62 -2.50 -16.20
C ALA A 92 -17.78 -3.50 -16.11
N GLN A 93 -18.99 -2.97 -16.03
CA GLN A 93 -20.21 -3.78 -16.11
C GLN A 93 -20.23 -4.54 -17.44
N ARG A 94 -20.32 -5.87 -17.36
CA ARG A 94 -20.40 -6.76 -18.53
C ARG A 94 -21.53 -7.76 -18.32
N GLU A 95 -22.18 -8.16 -19.42
CA GLU A 95 -23.18 -9.22 -19.37
C GLU A 95 -22.60 -10.49 -18.72
N GLY A 96 -23.34 -11.06 -17.77
CA GLY A 96 -22.93 -12.27 -17.05
C GLY A 96 -22.05 -12.05 -15.82
N LEU A 97 -21.63 -10.81 -15.52
CA LEU A 97 -21.00 -10.47 -14.23
C LEU A 97 -22.06 -9.96 -13.23
N PRO A 98 -21.87 -10.20 -11.91
CA PRO A 98 -22.71 -9.57 -10.89
C PRO A 98 -22.68 -8.04 -11.01
N PHE A 99 -23.85 -7.42 -10.89
CA PHE A 99 -23.96 -5.96 -10.88
C PHE A 99 -23.28 -5.41 -9.62
N ASP A 100 -22.26 -4.58 -9.82
CA ASP A 100 -21.61 -3.82 -8.74
C ASP A 100 -22.02 -2.35 -8.87
N VAL A 101 -22.77 -1.87 -7.87
CA VAL A 101 -23.27 -0.49 -7.81
C VAL A 101 -22.15 0.54 -7.64
N HIS A 102 -21.00 0.10 -7.13
CA HIS A 102 -19.84 0.95 -6.91
C HIS A 102 -18.93 1.00 -8.14
N SER A 103 -19.10 0.09 -9.12
CA SER A 103 -18.24 0.04 -10.30
C SER A 103 -18.67 1.10 -11.33
N PRO A 104 -17.76 1.99 -11.75
CA PRO A 104 -18.07 2.91 -12.84
C PRO A 104 -18.30 2.16 -14.16
N PRO A 105 -19.03 2.75 -15.13
CA PRO A 105 -19.39 2.08 -16.39
C PRO A 105 -18.19 1.46 -17.13
N ASP A 106 -17.07 2.18 -17.17
CA ASP A 106 -15.85 1.76 -17.86
C ASP A 106 -14.88 0.96 -16.96
N GLY A 107 -15.27 0.71 -15.72
CA GLY A 107 -14.40 0.15 -14.68
C GLY A 107 -13.37 1.15 -14.16
N SER A 108 -12.59 0.73 -13.17
CA SER A 108 -11.49 1.52 -12.63
C SER A 108 -10.28 0.62 -12.38
N VAL A 109 -9.10 1.11 -12.76
CA VAL A 109 -7.82 0.46 -12.45
C VAL A 109 -6.95 1.49 -11.76
N GLN A 110 -6.62 1.21 -10.51
CA GLN A 110 -5.89 2.11 -9.64
C GLN A 110 -4.75 1.33 -8.98
N ARG A 111 -3.59 1.95 -8.85
CA ARG A 111 -2.40 1.36 -8.22
C ARG A 111 -1.74 2.38 -7.31
N MET A 112 -1.15 1.91 -6.22
CA MET A 112 -0.26 2.69 -5.38
C MET A 112 1.08 1.98 -5.27
N ILE A 113 2.14 2.78 -5.31
CA ILE A 113 3.47 2.39 -4.81
C ILE A 113 3.88 3.38 -3.73
N ARG A 114 4.25 2.84 -2.58
CA ARG A 114 4.94 3.53 -1.49
C ARG A 114 6.39 3.09 -1.57
N TYR A 115 7.32 4.03 -1.69
CA TYR A 115 8.75 3.74 -1.71
C TYR A 115 9.48 4.74 -0.82
N GLU A 116 10.10 4.25 0.24
CA GLU A 116 10.75 5.06 1.28
C GLU A 116 9.81 6.16 1.80
N GLU A 117 10.15 7.42 1.56
CA GLU A 117 9.36 8.60 1.91
C GLU A 117 8.34 9.04 0.85
N TRP A 118 8.37 8.45 -0.35
CA TRP A 118 7.55 8.82 -1.49
C TRP A 118 6.34 7.91 -1.67
N LYS A 119 5.22 8.45 -2.14
CA LYS A 119 4.02 7.67 -2.50
C LYS A 119 3.44 8.19 -3.81
N LEU A 120 3.25 7.29 -4.76
CA LEU A 120 2.62 7.54 -6.05
C LEU A 120 1.30 6.78 -6.13
N ASN A 121 0.23 7.51 -6.36
CA ASN A 121 -1.10 6.97 -6.68
C ASN A 121 -1.33 7.12 -8.19
N TYR A 122 -1.41 5.99 -8.88
CA TYR A 122 -1.73 5.93 -10.30
C TYR A 122 -3.21 5.59 -10.50
N TYR A 123 -3.86 6.37 -11.35
CA TYR A 123 -5.25 6.18 -11.74
C TYR A 123 -5.33 6.08 -13.26
N HIS A 124 -5.78 4.94 -13.79
CA HIS A 124 -5.83 4.76 -15.23
C HIS A 124 -6.78 5.77 -15.89
N GLY A 125 -6.27 6.52 -16.88
CA GLY A 125 -7.03 7.56 -17.58
C GLY A 125 -7.26 8.85 -16.78
N MET A 126 -6.71 8.98 -15.57
CA MET A 126 -6.76 10.21 -14.77
C MET A 126 -5.36 10.69 -14.42
N ARG A 127 -5.27 11.89 -13.85
CA ARG A 127 -4.00 12.41 -13.33
C ARG A 127 -3.53 11.58 -12.14
N PRO A 128 -2.23 11.21 -12.07
CA PRO A 128 -1.67 10.58 -10.88
C PRO A 128 -1.55 11.61 -9.75
N GLN A 129 -1.24 11.14 -8.56
CA GLN A 129 -0.87 11.97 -7.41
C GLN A 129 0.47 11.52 -6.84
N LEU A 130 1.32 12.45 -6.44
CA LEU A 130 2.63 12.17 -5.84
C LEU A 130 2.75 12.91 -4.51
N PHE A 131 3.16 12.21 -3.45
CA PHE A 131 3.32 12.77 -2.11
C PHE A 131 4.69 12.38 -1.52
N ASN A 132 5.32 13.32 -0.81
CA ASN A 132 6.41 13.02 0.12
C ASN A 132 5.82 12.94 1.53
N LEU A 133 5.73 11.75 2.13
CA LEU A 133 5.10 11.57 3.44
C LEU A 133 6.02 11.94 4.62
N ALA A 134 7.32 12.15 4.40
CA ALA A 134 8.19 12.69 5.45
C ALA A 134 7.90 14.19 5.67
N GLU A 135 7.64 14.93 4.59
CA GLU A 135 7.32 16.36 4.63
C GLU A 135 5.80 16.62 4.74
N ASP A 136 4.97 15.76 4.18
CA ASP A 136 3.51 15.88 4.10
C ASP A 136 2.81 14.58 4.53
N PRO A 137 2.82 14.26 5.84
CA PRO A 137 2.24 13.02 6.37
C PRO A 137 0.71 12.93 6.23
N HIS A 138 0.05 14.03 5.87
CA HIS A 138 -1.39 14.11 5.66
C HIS A 138 -1.78 14.18 4.19
N GLU A 139 -0.82 14.09 3.26
CA GLU A 139 -1.04 14.03 1.81
C GLU A 139 -1.90 15.19 1.28
N LEU A 140 -1.63 16.40 1.77
CA LEU A 140 -2.39 17.59 1.43
C LEU A 140 -1.83 18.31 0.19
N ASN A 141 -0.59 18.01 -0.21
CA ASN A 141 0.14 18.68 -1.28
C ASN A 141 0.52 17.67 -2.38
N ASP A 142 -0.27 17.62 -3.44
CA ASP A 142 0.03 16.80 -4.62
C ASP A 142 1.17 17.43 -5.46
N LEU A 143 2.26 16.69 -5.59
CA LEU A 143 3.49 17.08 -6.28
C LEU A 143 3.59 16.55 -7.72
N ALA A 144 2.59 15.81 -8.22
CA ALA A 144 2.69 15.10 -9.51
C ALA A 144 2.95 16.02 -10.72
N GLU A 145 2.50 17.28 -10.67
CA GLU A 145 2.70 18.27 -11.74
C GLU A 145 3.87 19.24 -11.47
N ALA A 146 4.54 19.12 -10.32
CA ALA A 146 5.63 20.01 -9.97
C ALA A 146 6.91 19.61 -10.73
N PRO A 147 7.48 20.48 -11.60
CA PRO A 147 8.61 20.11 -12.47
C PRO A 147 9.86 19.64 -11.73
N ALA A 148 10.03 20.04 -10.47
CA ALA A 148 11.15 19.64 -9.63
C ALA A 148 11.18 18.14 -9.34
N TYR A 149 10.04 17.43 -9.47
CA TYR A 149 9.90 16.02 -9.13
C TYR A 149 9.67 15.12 -10.34
N SER A 150 9.95 15.59 -11.56
CA SER A 150 9.70 14.81 -12.79
C SER A 150 10.62 13.59 -12.99
N VAL A 151 11.62 13.42 -12.13
CA VAL A 151 12.62 12.33 -12.17
C VAL A 151 12.62 11.47 -10.91
N ILE A 152 11.75 11.80 -9.95
CA ILE A 152 11.42 10.95 -8.80
C ILE A 152 10.52 9.83 -9.30
#